data_AF-A0A972MAN6-F1
#
_entry.id   AF-A0A972MAN6-F1
#
_cell.length_a   1.000
_cell.length_b   1.000
_cell.length_c   1.000
_cell.angle_alpha   90.00
_cell.angle_beta   90.00
_cell.angle_gamma   90.00
#
_symmetry.space_group_name_H-M   'P 1'
#
loop_
_entity.id
_entity.type
_entity.pdbx_description
1 polymer ?
#
loop_
_entity_poly.entity_id
_entity_poly.type
_entity_poly.pdbx_seq_one_letter_code
_entity_poly.pdbx_strand_id
1 'polypeptide(L)' 'EAALAEAGDIIQAIQQGLITPLHIHAELGEILLGQKPGRTSNDQITVFKSVGLAVQDAAAASVAMRNAASRDLGTSLKWE' A
#
# COMPACT_ATOMS: atom_id res chain seq x y z
N GLU A 1 7.06 -2.11 6.99
CA GLU A 1 7.46 -3.44 7.54
C GLU A 1 7.38 -4.54 6.50
N ALA A 2 6.23 -4.82 5.86
CA ALA A 2 6.09 -5.89 4.86
C ALA A 2 7.11 -5.82 3.71
N ALA A 3 7.46 -4.62 3.23
CA ALA A 3 8.47 -4.45 2.20
C ALA A 3 9.85 -5.02 2.59
N LEU A 4 10.24 -4.97 3.86
CA LEU A 4 11.52 -5.53 4.31
C LEU A 4 11.53 -7.07 4.36
N ALA A 5 10.37 -7.70 4.28
CA ALA A 5 10.21 -9.16 4.27
C ALA A 5 9.92 -9.71 2.88
N GLU A 6 9.23 -8.96 2.03
CA GLU A 6 8.65 -9.46 0.78
C GLU A 6 9.12 -8.71 -0.48
N ALA A 7 9.61 -7.47 -0.36
CA ALA A 7 10.06 -6.69 -1.52
C ALA A 7 11.48 -7.10 -1.92
N GLY A 8 11.60 -8.10 -2.78
CA GLY A 8 12.88 -8.67 -3.21
C GLY A 8 13.88 -7.64 -3.77
N ASP A 9 13.43 -6.57 -4.41
CA ASP A 9 14.25 -5.46 -4.89
C ASP A 9 14.86 -4.63 -3.75
N ILE A 10 14.08 -4.32 -2.71
CA ILE A 10 14.56 -3.61 -1.52
C ILE A 10 15.49 -4.51 -0.70
N ILE A 11 15.09 -5.77 -0.50
CA ILE A 11 15.86 -6.75 0.29
C ILE A 11 17.23 -6.98 -0.35
N GLN A 12 17.29 -7.22 -1.66
CA GLN A 12 18.56 -7.43 -2.36
C GLN A 12 19.44 -6.19 -2.33
N ALA A 13 18.88 -4.99 -2.52
CA ALA A 13 19.64 -3.75 -2.45
C ALA A 13 20.26 -3.51 -1.06
N ILE A 14 19.54 -3.86 0.03
CA ILE A 14 20.07 -3.81 1.40
C ILE A 14 21.16 -4.86 1.59
N GLN A 15 20.93 -6.10 1.16
CA GLN A 15 21.92 -7.19 1.28
C GLN A 15 23.21 -6.89 0.53
N GLN A 16 23.13 -6.18 -0.60
CA GLN A 16 24.28 -5.72 -1.39
C GLN A 16 24.93 -4.46 -0.82
N GLY A 17 24.39 -3.87 0.25
CA GLY A 17 24.90 -2.65 0.87
C GLY A 17 24.69 -1.37 0.05
N LEU A 18 23.82 -1.41 -0.97
CA LEU A 18 23.53 -0.25 -1.83
C LEU A 18 22.65 0.78 -1.13
N ILE A 19 21.76 0.31 -0.26
CA ILE A 19 20.92 1.13 0.62
C ILE A 19 20.85 0.49 2.01
N THR A 20 20.25 1.21 2.95
CA THR A 20 19.95 0.72 4.30
C THR A 20 18.47 0.89 4.60
N PRO A 21 17.91 0.23 5.64
CA PRO A 21 16.52 0.47 6.05
C PRO A 21 16.21 1.95 6.32
N LEU A 22 17.20 2.75 6.71
CA LEU A 22 17.05 4.20 6.93
C LEU A 22 16.82 5.01 5.64
N HIS A 23 17.03 4.42 4.46
CA HIS A 23 16.66 5.05 3.19
C HIS A 23 15.15 4.99 2.92
N ILE A 24 14.40 4.16 3.66
CA ILE A 24 12.93 4.16 3.59
C ILE A 24 12.43 5.37 4.39
N HIS A 25 12.00 6.41 3.67
CA HIS A 25 11.54 7.67 4.25
C HIS A 25 10.29 7.50 5.11
N ALA A 26 9.25 6.84 4.58
CA ALA A 26 7.96 6.73 5.23
C ALA A 26 7.16 5.51 4.75
N GLU A 27 6.29 5.01 5.63
CA GLU A 27 5.15 4.19 5.25
C GLU A 27 4.03 5.06 4.66
N LEU A 28 3.20 4.51 3.77
CA LEU A 28 2.12 5.26 3.12
C LEU A 28 1.15 5.89 4.13
N GLY A 29 0.85 5.18 5.22
CA GLY A 29 -0.01 5.68 6.29
C GLY A 29 0.54 6.91 7.00
N GLU A 30 1.86 6.99 7.21
CA GLU A 30 2.49 8.16 7.84
C GLU A 30 2.32 9.42 6.97
N ILE A 31 2.39 9.27 5.65
CA ILE A 31 2.17 10.37 4.70
C ILE A 31 0.69 10.78 4.69
N LEU A 32 -0.23 9.81 4.59
CA LEU A 32 -1.68 10.08 4.55
C LEU A 32 -2.18 10.78 5.82
N LEU A 33 -1.60 10.45 6.97
CA LEU A 33 -1.93 11.06 8.26
C LEU A 33 -1.18 12.37 8.53
N GLY A 34 -0.34 12.84 7.59
CA GLY A 34 0.45 14.07 7.73
C GLY A 34 1.58 13.99 8.77
N GLN A 35 1.94 12.78 9.21
CA GLN A 35 3.01 12.54 10.19
C GLN A 35 4.39 12.73 9.55
N LYS A 36 4.50 12.41 8.25
CA LYS A 36 5.69 12.67 7.43
C LYS A 36 5.29 13.35 6.13
N PRO A 37 6.14 14.26 5.60
CA PRO A 37 5.85 14.90 4.32
C PRO A 37 5.96 13.88 3.19
N GLY A 38 5.12 14.04 2.16
CA GLY A 38 5.31 13.40 0.87
C GLY A 38 6.43 14.11 0.08
N ARG A 39 6.23 14.28 -1.23
CA ARG A 39 7.10 15.09 -2.08
C ARG A 39 7.08 16.55 -1.65
N THR A 40 8.25 17.17 -1.49
CA THR A 40 8.39 18.58 -1.07
C THR A 40 9.04 19.49 -2.10
N SER A 41 9.62 18.94 -3.18
CA SER A 41 10.11 19.72 -4.32
C SER A 41 9.96 18.98 -5.65
N ASN A 42 10.02 19.71 -6.75
CA ASN A 42 9.94 19.15 -8.10
C ASN A 42 11.20 18.37 -8.50
N ASP A 43 12.35 18.68 -7.90
CA ASP A 43 13.63 18.04 -8.22
C ASP A 43 13.81 16.66 -7.55
N GLN A 44 12.96 16.32 -6.58
CA GLN A 44 13.00 15.02 -5.92
C GLN A 44 12.57 13.89 -6.86
N ILE A 45 13.25 12.75 -6.79
CA ILE A 45 12.74 11.50 -7.36
C ILE A 45 12.16 10.68 -6.21
N THR A 46 10.90 10.26 -6.34
CA THR A 46 10.20 9.47 -5.31
C THR A 46 9.85 8.12 -5.88
N VAL A 47 10.16 7.05 -5.13
CA VAL A 47 9.76 5.69 -5.47
C VAL A 47 8.78 5.21 -4.42
N PHE A 48 7.61 4.76 -4.87
CA PHE A 48 6.68 4.04 -4.02
C PHE A 48 6.83 2.54 -4.31
N LYS A 49 7.05 1.75 -3.26
CA LYS A 49 7.09 0.29 -3.33
C LYS A 49 5.98 -0.29 -2.48
N SER A 50 5.23 -1.23 -3.04
CA SER A 50 4.20 -2.00 -2.34
C SER A 50 4.36 -3.48 -2.67
N VAL A 51 4.00 -4.32 -1.70
CA VAL A 51 3.84 -5.78 -1.85
C VAL A 51 2.36 -6.20 -1.79
N GLY A 52 1.46 -5.24 -1.55
CA GLY A 52 0.04 -5.46 -1.28
C GLY A 52 -0.24 -5.70 0.21
N LEU A 53 -1.39 -5.24 0.70
CA LEU A 53 -1.87 -5.51 2.05
C LEU A 53 -3.34 -5.94 2.00
N ALA A 54 -3.67 -7.10 2.56
CA ALA A 54 -5.02 -7.67 2.51
C ALA A 54 -6.12 -6.72 3.06
N VAL A 55 -5.77 -5.81 3.97
CA VAL A 55 -6.70 -4.79 4.48
C VAL A 55 -7.18 -3.84 3.38
N GLN A 56 -6.35 -3.58 2.36
CA GLN A 56 -6.71 -2.73 1.22
C GLN A 56 -7.77 -3.42 0.36
N ASP A 57 -7.63 -4.73 0.14
CA ASP A 57 -8.61 -5.54 -0.58
C ASP A 57 -9.94 -5.59 0.16
N ALA A 58 -9.91 -5.84 1.47
CA ALA A 58 -11.11 -5.87 2.31
C ALA A 58 -11.84 -4.51 2.31
N ALA A 59 -11.09 -3.41 2.40
CA ALA A 59 -11.66 -2.06 2.34
C ALA A 59 -12.30 -1.77 0.96
N ALA A 60 -11.61 -2.13 -0.13
CA ALA A 60 -12.12 -1.99 -1.49
C ALA A 60 -13.40 -2.83 -1.72
N ALA A 61 -13.39 -4.09 -1.28
CA ALA A 61 -14.55 -4.98 -1.35
C ALA A 61 -15.73 -4.41 -0.55
N SER A 62 -15.49 -3.87 0.64
CA SER A 62 -16.53 -3.22 1.46
C SER A 62 -17.18 -2.03 0.74
N VAL A 63 -16.39 -1.20 0.06
CA VAL A 63 -16.90 -0.08 -0.77
C VAL A 63 -17.69 -0.61 -1.96
N ALA A 64 -17.16 -1.60 -2.69
CA ALA A 64 -17.81 -2.19 -3.84
C ALA A 64 -19.17 -2.80 -3.47
N MET A 65 -19.25 -3.54 -2.35
CA MET A 65 -20.48 -4.12 -1.84
C MET A 65 -21.52 -3.06 -1.47
N ARG A 66 -21.13 -1.97 -0.80
CA ARG A 66 -22.05 -0.85 -0.52
C ARG A 66 -22.59 -0.22 -1.80
N ASN A 67 -21.73 -0.02 -2.80
CA ASN A 67 -22.12 0.55 -4.08
C ASN A 67 -23.02 -0.39 -4.88
N ALA A 68 -22.81 -1.70 -4.79
CA ALA A 68 -23.68 -2.69 -5.43
C ALA A 68 -25.08 -2.66 -4.80
N ALA A 69 -25.15 -2.65 -3.47
CA ALA A 69 -26.41 -2.57 -2.74
C ALA A 69 -27.22 -1.30 -3.06
N SER A 70 -26.56 -0.14 -3.17
CA SER A 70 -27.24 1.13 -3.47
C SER A 70 -27.73 1.26 -4.92
N ARG A 71 -27.24 0.41 -5.82
CA ARG A 71 -27.53 0.44 -7.26
C ARG A 71 -28.31 -0.78 -7.75
N ASP A 72 -28.76 -1.64 -6.82
CA ASP A 72 -29.43 -2.90 -7.11
C ASP A 72 -28.63 -3.79 -8.09
N LEU A 73 -27.34 -3.94 -7.82
CA LEU A 73 -26.41 -4.75 -8.61
C LEU A 73 -26.02 -6.03 -7.86
N GLY A 74 -25.86 -7.12 -8.61
CA GLY A 74 -25.35 -8.40 -8.10
C GLY A 74 -26.40 -9.51 -8.12
N THR A 75 -26.10 -10.63 -7.46
CA THR A 75 -27.01 -11.77 -7.34
C THR A 75 -26.85 -12.38 -5.95
N SER A 76 -27.95 -12.47 -5.21
CA SER A 76 -27.97 -13.11 -3.90
C SER A 76 -27.91 -14.62 -4.06
N LEU A 77 -26.89 -15.24 -3.47
CA LEU A 77 -26.75 -16.69 -3.41
C LEU A 77 -27.14 -17.15 -2.00
N LYS A 78 -27.85 -18.28 -1.91
CA LYS A 78 -28.05 -18.94 -0.63
C LYS A 78 -26.79 -19.74 -0.30
N TRP A 79 -26.33 -19.62 0.94
CA TRP A 79 -25.30 -20.48 1.47
C TRP A 79 -26.00 -21.68 2.10
N GLU A 80 -25.92 -22.85 1.46
CA GLU A 80 -26.42 -24.13 1.99
C GLU A 80 -25.36 -24.83 2.85
#